data_AF-W6KQ11-F1
#
_entry.id   AF-W6KQ11-F1
#
_cell.length_a   1.000
_cell.length_b   1.000
_cell.length_c   1.000
_cell.angle_alpha   90.00
_cell.angle_beta   90.00
_cell.angle_gamma   90.00
#
_symmetry.space_group_name_H-M   'P 1'
#
loop_
_entity.id
_entity.type
_entity.pdbx_description
1 polymer ?
#
loop_
_entity_poly.entity_id
_entity_poly.type
_entity_poly.pdbx_seq_one_letter_code
_entity_poly.pdbx_strand_id
1 'polypeptide(L)'
;MKASDVFHAWHLTPILLKSRAHDSGVNQYGLKPVNAYDYLNPTNLVNFGRGTSFDNLGVRRSERGQIDSSPSHNGLPVVTQAKLLGLNGPDAMRMCESEMMQLRVCMAKGGSTCERENRVLDLCLSKVGHLCQAMGQACSEFNDWFIQNVSDNHTKPFQHRPHDWRHHYAQEKLVREQQQNGSAYGRRPKEFSFGARYVKTEGYGKRPRLPFNK
;
A
#
# COMPACT_ATOMS: atom_id res chain seq x y z
N MET A 1 -50.42 -12.04 13.62
CA MET A 1 -49.67 -10.86 13.13
C MET A 1 -49.64 -10.92 11.62
N LYS A 2 -50.09 -9.86 10.93
CA LYS A 2 -50.02 -9.82 9.46
C LYS A 2 -48.60 -9.42 9.06
N ALA A 3 -48.12 -9.90 7.90
CA ALA A 3 -46.79 -9.54 7.40
C ALA A 3 -46.60 -8.02 7.25
N SER A 4 -47.68 -7.28 6.98
CA SER A 4 -47.73 -5.81 6.96
C SER A 4 -47.28 -5.18 8.28
N ASP A 5 -47.62 -5.80 9.42
CA ASP A 5 -47.33 -5.27 10.76
C ASP A 5 -45.83 -5.41 11.07
N VAL A 6 -45.19 -6.46 10.53
CA VAL A 6 -43.74 -6.68 10.65
C VAL A 6 -42.97 -5.65 9.82
N PHE A 7 -43.40 -5.35 8.60
CA PHE A 7 -42.80 -4.29 7.77
C PHE A 7 -43.01 -2.89 8.38
N HIS A 8 -44.17 -2.64 8.98
CA HIS A 8 -44.45 -1.35 9.61
C HIS A 8 -43.64 -1.16 10.91
N ALA A 9 -43.51 -2.21 11.73
CA ALA A 9 -42.62 -2.21 12.88
C ALA A 9 -41.14 -2.06 12.47
N TRP A 10 -40.73 -2.67 11.36
CA TRP A 10 -39.38 -2.54 10.83
C TRP A 10 -39.03 -1.10 10.45
N HIS A 11 -39.94 -0.37 9.80
CA HIS A 11 -39.76 1.06 9.47
C HIS A 11 -39.71 1.99 10.70
N LEU A 12 -40.30 1.57 11.81
CA LEU A 12 -40.31 2.31 13.08
C LEU A 12 -39.17 1.91 14.03
N THR A 13 -38.27 1.02 13.60
CA THR A 13 -37.10 0.68 14.41
C THR A 13 -36.12 1.87 14.51
N PRO A 14 -35.55 2.15 15.69
CA PRO A 14 -34.64 3.28 15.90
C PRO A 14 -33.41 3.29 14.97
N ILE A 15 -33.05 2.14 14.40
CA ILE A 15 -31.97 1.99 13.42
C ILE A 15 -32.23 2.81 12.14
N LEU A 16 -33.50 3.07 11.80
CA LEU A 16 -33.89 3.82 10.60
C LEU A 16 -34.28 5.28 10.87
N LEU A 17 -34.32 5.70 12.14
CA LEU A 17 -34.57 7.10 12.48
C LEU A 17 -33.36 7.95 12.05
N LYS A 18 -33.55 8.72 10.98
CA LYS A 18 -32.60 9.71 10.47
C LYS A 18 -32.32 10.76 11.56
N SER A 19 -31.15 10.69 12.19
CA SER A 19 -30.56 11.89 12.78
C SER A 19 -30.18 12.83 11.63
N ARG A 20 -30.77 14.03 11.58
CA ARG A 20 -30.48 15.06 10.57
C ARG A 20 -29.26 15.94 10.94
N ALA A 21 -28.64 15.67 12.09
CA ALA A 21 -27.57 16.52 12.62
C ALA A 21 -26.15 16.03 12.28
N HIS A 22 -26.01 14.84 11.67
CA HIS A 22 -24.72 14.21 11.36
C HIS A 22 -24.78 13.51 9.99
N ASP A 23 -23.67 12.92 9.54
CA ASP A 23 -23.55 12.25 8.24
C ASP A 23 -24.69 11.24 7.98
N SER A 24 -25.20 11.24 6.75
CA SER A 24 -26.30 10.38 6.28
C SER A 24 -25.98 8.88 6.30
N GLY A 25 -24.69 8.52 6.33
CA GLY A 25 -24.19 7.16 6.42
C GLY A 25 -24.15 6.57 7.84
N VAL A 26 -24.38 7.36 8.88
CA VAL A 26 -24.28 6.97 10.30
C VAL A 26 -25.59 7.27 11.01
N ASN A 27 -26.11 6.32 11.77
CA ASN A 27 -27.29 6.51 12.62
C ASN A 27 -26.88 6.58 14.10
N GLN A 28 -27.86 6.69 15.00
CA GLN A 28 -27.63 6.81 16.45
C GLN A 28 -26.79 5.66 17.06
N TYR A 29 -26.74 4.50 16.42
CA TYR A 29 -26.12 3.29 16.96
C TYR A 29 -24.83 2.89 16.24
N GLY A 30 -24.50 3.54 15.13
CA GLY A 30 -23.26 3.34 14.39
C GLY A 30 -23.44 3.52 12.89
N LEU A 31 -22.61 2.85 12.09
CA LEU A 31 -22.78 2.88 10.64
C LEU A 31 -24.17 2.35 10.28
N LYS A 32 -24.88 3.08 9.42
CA LYS A 32 -26.21 2.70 8.99
C LYS A 32 -26.12 1.43 8.14
N PRO A 33 -26.83 0.34 8.49
CA PRO A 33 -26.81 -0.88 7.69
C PRO A 33 -27.48 -0.64 6.34
N VAL A 34 -26.85 -1.13 5.27
CA VAL A 34 -27.36 -0.97 3.89
C VAL A 34 -27.59 -2.34 3.24
N ASN A 35 -26.67 -3.28 3.43
CA ASN A 35 -26.71 -4.58 2.76
C ASN A 35 -27.15 -5.68 3.72
N ALA A 36 -27.64 -6.80 3.17
CA ALA A 36 -28.06 -7.96 3.97
C ALA A 36 -26.95 -8.49 4.90
N TYR A 37 -25.69 -8.38 4.47
CA TYR A 37 -24.54 -8.78 5.27
C TYR A 37 -24.44 -7.99 6.58
N ASP A 38 -24.81 -6.70 6.58
CA ASP A 38 -24.73 -5.84 7.76
C ASP A 38 -25.72 -6.29 8.86
N TYR A 39 -26.89 -6.79 8.45
CA TYR A 39 -27.88 -7.33 9.39
C TYR A 39 -27.48 -8.71 9.93
N LEU A 40 -26.74 -9.49 9.14
CA LEU A 40 -26.21 -10.79 9.56
C LEU A 40 -24.98 -10.63 10.47
N ASN A 41 -24.15 -9.63 10.23
CA ASN A 41 -22.94 -9.34 11.00
C ASN A 41 -22.89 -7.87 11.45
N PRO A 42 -23.65 -7.51 12.51
CA PRO A 42 -23.74 -6.12 12.98
C PRO A 42 -22.45 -5.63 13.64
N THR A 43 -21.47 -6.48 13.93
CA THR A 43 -20.17 -6.07 14.48
C THR A 43 -19.46 -5.09 13.54
N ASN A 44 -19.61 -5.26 12.22
CA ASN A 44 -19.00 -4.39 11.21
C ASN A 44 -19.52 -2.94 11.24
N LEU A 45 -20.68 -2.71 11.85
CA LEU A 45 -21.32 -1.40 11.92
C LEU A 45 -20.73 -0.50 13.01
N VAL A 46 -20.11 -1.10 14.03
CA VAL A 46 -19.63 -0.39 15.23
C VAL A 46 -18.15 -0.57 15.48
N ASN A 47 -17.52 -1.59 14.88
CA ASN A 47 -16.12 -1.90 15.08
C ASN A 47 -15.44 -2.26 13.75
N PHE A 48 -14.37 -1.54 13.43
CA PHE A 48 -13.50 -1.85 12.29
C PHE A 48 -12.02 -1.99 12.68
N GLY A 49 -11.72 -1.95 13.98
CA GLY A 49 -10.34 -1.97 14.48
C GLY A 49 -10.21 -1.31 15.84
N ARG A 50 -8.97 -1.34 16.37
CA ARG A 50 -8.66 -0.73 17.68
C ARG A 50 -8.66 0.79 17.65
N GLY A 51 -8.51 1.40 16.47
CA GLY A 51 -8.62 2.85 16.27
C GLY A 51 -10.07 3.35 16.11
N THR A 52 -11.08 2.50 16.32
CA THR A 52 -12.49 2.86 16.12
C THR A 52 -12.98 3.79 17.23
N SER A 53 -13.55 4.93 16.84
CA SER A 53 -14.39 5.80 17.68
C SER A 53 -15.75 5.98 17.01
N PHE A 54 -16.77 6.40 17.77
CA PHE A 54 -18.12 6.60 17.22
C PHE A 54 -18.13 7.64 16.09
N ASP A 55 -17.38 8.73 16.26
CA ASP A 55 -17.29 9.82 15.26
C ASP A 55 -16.53 9.41 13.98
N ASN A 56 -15.71 8.35 14.03
CA ASN A 56 -15.04 7.77 12.85
C ASN A 56 -15.88 6.68 12.16
N LEU A 57 -17.12 6.42 12.58
CA LEU A 57 -18.01 5.57 11.80
C LEU A 57 -18.39 6.33 10.51
N GLY A 58 -18.39 5.65 9.37
CA GLY A 58 -18.52 6.29 8.04
C GLY A 58 -17.18 6.76 7.46
N VAL A 59 -16.26 7.25 8.29
CA VAL A 59 -14.87 7.56 7.90
C VAL A 59 -13.94 6.47 8.44
N ARG A 60 -13.86 5.34 7.73
CA ARG A 60 -13.11 4.15 8.18
C ARG A 60 -11.59 4.36 8.42
N ARG A 61 -11.06 5.52 8.04
CA ARG A 61 -9.68 5.93 8.32
C ARG A 61 -9.68 6.80 9.56
N SER A 62 -8.96 6.39 10.60
CA SER A 62 -8.82 7.18 11.82
C SER A 62 -7.94 8.42 11.63
N GLU A 63 -7.96 9.30 12.62
CA GLU A 63 -7.16 10.53 12.62
C GLU A 63 -5.65 10.26 12.45
N ARG A 64 -4.91 11.23 11.92
CA ARG A 64 -3.49 11.08 11.62
C ARG A 64 -2.69 10.70 12.88
N GLY A 65 -1.76 9.75 12.71
CA GLY A 65 -0.90 9.28 13.80
C GLY A 65 -1.54 8.23 14.70
N GLN A 66 -2.83 7.90 14.48
CA GLN A 66 -3.53 6.82 15.17
C GLN A 66 -3.40 5.50 14.43
N ILE A 67 -3.78 4.42 15.12
CA ILE A 67 -4.02 3.11 14.50
C ILE A 67 -5.11 3.28 13.43
N ASP A 68 -4.99 2.59 12.30
CA ASP A 68 -5.94 2.64 11.16
C ASP A 68 -6.04 4.00 10.45
N SER A 69 -5.01 4.86 10.58
CA SER A 69 -4.95 6.19 9.95
C SER A 69 -4.29 6.23 8.57
N SER A 70 -3.60 5.16 8.19
CA SER A 70 -2.83 5.08 6.94
C SER A 70 -3.76 5.10 5.71
N PRO A 71 -3.54 5.99 4.73
CA PRO A 71 -4.28 5.96 3.47
C PRO A 71 -3.89 4.73 2.63
N SER A 72 -4.68 4.41 1.62
CA SER A 72 -4.44 3.26 0.74
C SER A 72 -4.18 3.69 -0.71
N HIS A 73 -3.48 2.83 -1.45
CA HIS A 73 -3.37 2.93 -2.90
C HIS A 73 -3.65 1.55 -3.51
N ASN A 74 -4.76 1.44 -4.26
CA ASN A 74 -5.21 0.16 -4.84
C ASN A 74 -5.29 -0.95 -3.77
N GLY A 75 -5.94 -0.63 -2.66
CA GLY A 75 -6.12 -1.53 -1.52
C GLY A 75 -4.92 -1.65 -0.56
N LEU A 76 -3.71 -1.23 -0.95
CA LEU A 76 -2.52 -1.37 -0.10
C LEU A 76 -2.27 -0.12 0.77
N PRO A 77 -2.02 -0.26 2.10
CA PRO A 77 -1.66 0.86 2.96
C PRO A 77 -0.36 1.55 2.52
N VAL A 78 -0.35 2.88 2.51
CA VAL A 78 0.82 3.70 2.27
C VAL A 78 1.50 4.04 3.60
N VAL A 79 2.60 3.34 3.89
CA VAL A 79 3.34 3.47 5.18
C VAL A 79 4.72 4.15 5.03
N THR A 80 5.11 4.52 3.81
CA THR A 80 6.48 4.96 3.48
C THR A 80 6.60 6.47 3.26
N GLN A 81 5.66 7.28 3.76
CA GLN A 81 5.59 8.73 3.47
C GLN A 81 6.89 9.49 3.78
N ALA A 82 7.49 9.25 4.95
CA ALA A 82 8.76 9.88 5.33
C ALA A 82 9.94 9.47 4.43
N LYS A 83 9.90 8.25 3.88
CA LYS A 83 10.92 7.77 2.93
C LYS A 83 10.79 8.45 1.57
N LEU A 84 9.57 8.76 1.12
CA LEU A 84 9.33 9.45 -0.15
C LEU A 84 9.96 10.84 -0.19
N LEU A 85 9.99 11.53 0.95
CA LEU A 85 10.63 12.84 1.06
C LEU A 85 12.14 12.78 1.27
N GLY A 86 12.72 11.59 1.42
CA GLY A 86 14.14 11.44 1.74
C GLY A 86 14.51 12.02 3.11
N LEU A 87 13.56 12.25 4.02
CA LEU A 87 13.86 12.77 5.35
C LEU A 87 14.36 11.69 6.30
N ASN A 88 14.02 10.43 6.04
CA ASN A 88 14.44 9.28 6.85
C ASN A 88 14.52 8.00 5.99
N GLY A 89 15.53 7.18 6.24
CA GLY A 89 15.75 5.91 5.54
C GLY A 89 17.18 5.76 5.00
N PRO A 90 17.49 4.60 4.38
CA PRO A 90 18.80 4.35 3.77
C PRO A 90 19.08 5.32 2.61
N ASP A 91 18.04 5.70 1.88
CA ASP A 91 18.11 6.63 0.74
C ASP A 91 17.72 8.06 1.14
N ALA A 92 17.93 8.42 2.42
CA ALA A 92 17.67 9.78 2.89
C ALA A 92 18.57 10.79 2.17
N MET A 93 18.00 11.95 1.83
CA MET A 93 18.73 13.04 1.21
C MET A 93 19.76 13.59 2.20
N ARG A 94 21.03 13.59 1.79
CA ARG A 94 22.11 14.07 2.61
C ARG A 94 22.38 15.53 2.30
N MET A 95 22.29 16.36 3.34
CA MET A 95 22.55 17.79 3.27
C MET A 95 23.93 18.09 3.86
N CYS A 96 24.56 19.19 3.43
CA CYS A 96 25.83 19.68 3.96
C CYS A 96 27.01 18.68 3.86
N GLU A 97 27.00 17.75 2.89
CA GLU A 97 28.09 16.76 2.75
C GLU A 97 29.44 17.42 2.44
N SER A 98 29.44 18.46 1.61
CA SER A 98 30.66 19.20 1.24
C SER A 98 31.29 19.90 2.44
N GLU A 99 30.49 20.59 3.23
CA GLU A 99 30.88 21.38 4.40
C GLU A 99 31.40 20.44 5.49
N MET A 100 30.71 19.31 5.71
CA MET A 100 31.17 18.27 6.63
C MET A 100 32.50 17.67 6.16
N MET A 101 32.67 17.41 4.86
CA MET A 101 33.92 16.87 4.32
C MET A 101 35.07 17.89 4.44
N GLN A 102 34.83 19.17 4.17
CA GLN A 102 35.82 20.24 4.33
C GLN A 102 36.30 20.35 5.78
N LEU A 103 35.37 20.30 6.75
CA LEU A 103 35.72 20.30 8.17
C LEU A 103 36.54 19.07 8.55
N ARG A 104 36.15 17.88 8.08
CA ARG A 104 36.92 16.64 8.32
C ARG A 104 38.34 16.72 7.75
N VAL A 105 38.50 17.24 6.54
CA VAL A 105 39.82 17.42 5.93
C VAL A 105 40.67 18.42 6.73
N CYS A 106 40.08 19.52 7.20
CA CYS A 106 40.79 20.48 8.05
C CYS A 106 41.27 19.84 9.36
N MET A 107 40.38 19.13 10.07
CA MET A 107 40.72 18.44 11.31
C MET A 107 41.79 17.37 11.11
N ALA A 108 41.75 16.64 9.99
CA ALA A 108 42.71 15.58 9.68
C ALA A 108 44.11 16.12 9.32
N LYS A 109 44.19 17.29 8.67
CA LYS A 109 45.49 17.93 8.35
C LYS A 109 46.24 18.41 9.60
N GLY A 110 45.51 18.81 10.65
CA GLY A 110 46.09 19.30 11.90
C GLY A 110 46.84 20.65 11.74
N GLY A 111 47.28 21.22 12.87
CA GLY A 111 48.16 22.40 12.90
C GLY A 111 47.48 23.78 13.03
N SER A 112 46.17 23.90 12.80
CA SER A 112 45.41 25.13 13.03
C SER A 112 43.97 24.84 13.49
N THR A 113 43.34 25.79 14.18
CA THR A 113 41.93 25.67 14.56
C THR A 113 41.01 25.83 13.33
N CYS A 114 40.10 24.89 13.13
CA CYS A 114 39.19 24.84 11.96
C CYS A 114 37.88 25.64 12.17
N GLU A 115 37.97 26.81 12.79
CA GLU A 115 36.77 27.59 13.17
C GLU A 115 35.96 28.08 11.97
N ARG A 116 36.62 28.39 10.85
CA ARG A 116 35.95 28.86 9.63
C ARG A 116 35.07 27.77 9.05
N GLU A 117 35.63 26.58 8.85
CA GLU A 117 34.93 25.41 8.34
C GLU A 117 33.79 25.01 9.28
N ASN A 118 34.00 25.13 10.61
CA ASN A 118 32.95 24.89 11.60
C ASN A 118 31.79 25.90 11.47
N ARG A 119 32.08 27.20 11.37
CA ARG A 119 31.04 28.24 11.18
C ARG A 119 30.25 28.05 9.88
N VAL A 120 30.91 27.60 8.81
CA VAL A 120 30.24 27.29 7.53
C VAL A 120 29.31 26.08 7.67
N LEU A 121 29.75 25.03 8.36
CA LEU A 121 28.91 23.86 8.64
C LEU A 121 27.71 24.24 9.53
N ASP A 122 27.92 25.03 10.58
CA ASP A 122 26.85 25.51 11.46
C ASP A 122 25.81 26.33 10.68
N LEU A 123 26.26 27.21 9.78
CA LEU A 123 25.38 27.99 8.92
C LEU A 123 24.61 27.10 7.92
N CYS A 124 25.22 26.03 7.41
CA CYS A 124 24.52 25.06 6.59
C CYS A 124 23.43 24.32 7.40
N LEU A 125 23.77 23.80 8.59
CA LEU A 125 22.85 23.06 9.45
C LEU A 125 21.67 23.90 9.94
N SER A 126 21.89 25.18 10.28
CA SER A 126 20.80 26.10 10.67
C SER A 126 19.74 26.28 9.57
N LYS A 127 20.16 26.32 8.30
CA LYS A 127 19.23 26.39 7.15
C LYS A 127 18.53 25.05 6.92
N VAL A 128 19.24 23.93 7.10
CA VAL A 128 18.68 22.59 6.94
C VAL A 128 17.54 22.34 7.93
N GLY A 129 17.62 22.84 9.16
CA GLY A 129 16.53 22.72 10.13
C GLY A 129 15.20 23.26 9.61
N HIS A 130 15.20 24.49 9.09
CA HIS A 130 14.02 25.12 8.49
C HIS A 130 13.56 24.40 7.22
N LEU A 131 14.49 23.95 6.38
CA LEU A 131 14.18 23.18 5.17
C LEU A 131 13.46 21.86 5.51
N CYS A 132 13.98 21.10 6.48
CA CYS A 132 13.36 19.85 6.92
C CYS A 132 11.95 20.08 7.49
N GLN A 133 11.73 21.17 8.22
CA GLN A 133 10.40 21.53 8.71
C GLN A 133 9.44 21.84 7.55
N ALA A 134 9.88 22.62 6.56
CA ALA A 134 9.08 22.93 5.37
C ALA A 134 8.73 21.66 4.58
N MET A 135 9.69 20.74 4.41
CA MET A 135 9.45 19.44 3.78
C MET A 135 8.45 18.60 4.57
N GLY A 136 8.55 18.58 5.91
CA GLY A 136 7.59 17.88 6.78
C GLY A 136 6.17 18.44 6.69
N GLN A 137 6.02 19.75 6.56
CA GLN A 137 4.73 20.40 6.33
C GLN A 137 4.16 20.05 4.94
N ALA A 138 4.98 20.13 3.89
CA ALA A 138 4.58 19.72 2.55
C ALA A 138 4.17 18.22 2.51
N CYS A 139 4.83 17.35 3.29
CA CYS A 139 4.41 15.96 3.46
C CYS A 139 2.98 15.83 3.97
N SER A 140 2.68 16.69 4.94
CA SER A 140 1.40 16.70 5.63
C SER A 140 0.29 17.10 4.67
N GLU A 141 0.51 18.15 3.89
CA GLU A 141 -0.42 18.61 2.85
C GLU A 141 -0.57 17.59 1.73
N PHE A 142 0.53 16.96 1.30
CA PHE A 142 0.49 15.88 0.33
C PHE A 142 -0.36 14.70 0.82
N ASN A 143 -0.20 14.30 2.08
CA ASN A 143 -0.99 13.20 2.65
C ASN A 143 -2.49 13.55 2.65
N ASP A 144 -2.86 14.79 2.99
CA ASP A 144 -4.26 15.22 2.97
C ASP A 144 -4.84 15.22 1.55
N TRP A 145 -4.08 15.75 0.58
CA TRP A 145 -4.47 15.69 -0.83
C TRP A 145 -4.61 14.24 -1.31
N PHE A 146 -3.68 13.36 -0.92
CA PHE A 146 -3.68 11.95 -1.30
C PHE A 146 -4.90 11.23 -0.74
N ILE A 147 -5.25 11.49 0.53
CA ILE A 147 -6.45 10.94 1.17
C ILE A 147 -7.71 11.36 0.42
N GLN A 148 -7.81 12.64 0.04
CA GLN A 148 -9.01 13.19 -0.59
C GLN A 148 -9.19 12.74 -2.04
N ASN A 149 -8.12 12.73 -2.83
CA ASN A 149 -8.20 12.67 -4.29
C ASN A 149 -7.69 11.36 -4.90
N VAL A 150 -6.99 10.52 -4.13
CA VAL A 150 -6.35 9.30 -4.65
C VAL A 150 -6.77 8.06 -3.87
N SER A 151 -6.75 8.15 -2.54
CA SER A 151 -6.94 7.01 -1.65
C SER A 151 -8.29 6.36 -1.85
N ASP A 152 -8.30 5.04 -1.98
CA ASP A 152 -9.51 4.23 -2.05
C ASP A 152 -10.03 3.81 -0.67
N ASN A 153 -9.37 4.22 0.42
CA ASN A 153 -9.72 3.87 1.79
C ASN A 153 -9.87 2.36 2.02
N HIS A 154 -8.93 1.58 1.48
CA HIS A 154 -8.84 0.12 1.55
C HIS A 154 -10.03 -0.62 0.95
N THR A 155 -10.69 -0.04 -0.06
CA THR A 155 -11.88 -0.64 -0.70
C THR A 155 -11.58 -1.41 -1.97
N LYS A 156 -10.41 -1.21 -2.60
CA LYS A 156 -10.04 -1.90 -3.86
C LYS A 156 -9.26 -3.20 -3.58
N PRO A 157 -9.34 -4.19 -4.48
CA PRO A 157 -8.49 -5.37 -4.41
C PRO A 157 -7.02 -5.00 -4.64
N PHE A 158 -6.13 -5.74 -3.98
CA PHE A 158 -4.69 -5.58 -4.14
C PHE A 158 -4.24 -5.83 -5.59
N GLN A 159 -3.20 -5.12 -6.01
CA GLN A 159 -2.58 -5.26 -7.34
C GLN A 159 -1.06 -5.51 -7.29
N HIS A 160 -0.48 -5.62 -6.10
CA HIS A 160 0.99 -5.66 -5.94
C HIS A 160 1.57 -7.09 -5.97
N ARG A 161 0.73 -8.13 -5.93
CA ARG A 161 1.18 -9.53 -5.82
C ARG A 161 0.95 -10.26 -7.14
N PRO A 162 1.82 -11.21 -7.54
CA PRO A 162 1.67 -11.92 -8.81
C PRO A 162 0.33 -12.66 -8.97
N HIS A 163 -0.26 -13.16 -7.88
CA HIS A 163 -1.52 -13.89 -7.96
C HIS A 163 -2.75 -12.99 -8.19
N ASP A 164 -2.66 -11.71 -7.87
CA ASP A 164 -3.71 -10.73 -8.20
C ASP A 164 -3.85 -10.60 -9.74
N TRP A 165 -2.75 -10.87 -10.46
CA TRP A 165 -2.65 -10.87 -11.93
C TRP A 165 -2.81 -12.26 -12.56
N ARG A 166 -3.45 -13.22 -11.88
CA ARG A 166 -3.66 -14.59 -12.43
C ARG A 166 -4.33 -14.60 -13.80
N HIS A 167 -5.23 -13.66 -14.07
CA HIS A 167 -5.89 -13.51 -15.35
C HIS A 167 -4.89 -13.18 -16.48
N HIS A 168 -3.91 -12.31 -16.21
CA HIS A 168 -2.83 -12.00 -17.14
C HIS A 168 -1.97 -13.25 -17.45
N TYR A 169 -1.56 -14.00 -16.43
CA TYR A 169 -0.82 -15.25 -16.63
C TYR A 169 -1.65 -16.36 -17.30
N ALA A 170 -2.98 -16.32 -17.17
CA ALA A 170 -3.85 -17.23 -17.89
C ALA A 170 -3.82 -16.94 -19.39
N GLN A 171 -3.82 -15.66 -19.80
CA GLN A 171 -3.70 -15.29 -21.21
C GLN A 171 -2.39 -15.79 -21.83
N GLU A 172 -1.27 -15.67 -21.12
CA GLU A 172 0.01 -16.25 -21.59
C GLU A 172 -0.07 -17.77 -21.77
N LYS A 173 -0.72 -18.48 -20.84
CA LYS A 173 -0.91 -19.93 -20.92
C LYS A 173 -1.78 -20.33 -22.11
N LEU A 174 -2.85 -19.58 -22.39
CA LEU A 174 -3.71 -19.81 -23.56
C LEU A 174 -2.94 -19.64 -24.87
N VAL A 175 -2.08 -18.63 -24.99
CA VAL A 175 -1.21 -18.44 -26.17
C VAL A 175 -0.28 -19.66 -26.39
N ARG A 176 0.33 -20.17 -25.31
CA ARG A 176 1.21 -21.35 -25.38
C ARG A 176 0.46 -22.64 -25.67
N GLU A 177 -0.79 -22.74 -25.23
CA GLU A 177 -1.67 -23.86 -25.54
C GLU A 177 -2.10 -23.82 -27.01
N GLN A 178 -2.45 -22.66 -27.55
CA GLN A 178 -2.83 -22.49 -28.95
C GLN A 178 -1.68 -22.86 -29.90
N GLN A 179 -0.43 -22.51 -29.55
CA GLN A 179 0.77 -22.97 -30.26
C GLN A 179 0.92 -24.51 -30.24
N GLN A 180 0.33 -25.17 -29.25
CA GLN A 180 0.36 -26.62 -29.04
C GLN A 180 -0.98 -27.28 -29.41
N ASN A 181 -1.62 -26.79 -30.48
CA ASN A 181 -2.90 -27.30 -30.99
C ASN A 181 -4.00 -27.41 -29.93
N GLY A 182 -4.06 -26.47 -28.98
CA GLY A 182 -5.15 -26.44 -27.99
C GLY A 182 -5.08 -27.52 -26.91
N SER A 183 -3.93 -28.16 -26.70
CA SER A 183 -3.87 -29.39 -25.87
C SER A 183 -3.27 -29.22 -24.47
N ALA A 184 -2.19 -28.45 -24.32
CA ALA A 184 -1.34 -28.50 -23.14
C ALA A 184 -1.36 -27.23 -22.28
N TYR A 185 -2.53 -26.87 -21.72
CA TYR A 185 -2.67 -25.71 -20.84
C TYR A 185 -1.76 -25.78 -19.60
N GLY A 186 -0.99 -24.71 -19.37
CA GLY A 186 -0.14 -24.56 -18.18
C GLY A 186 1.04 -25.55 -18.09
N ARG A 187 1.29 -26.36 -19.12
CA ARG A 187 2.43 -27.28 -19.14
C ARG A 187 3.71 -26.54 -19.50
N ARG A 188 4.82 -27.01 -18.92
CA ARG A 188 6.16 -26.51 -19.19
C ARG A 188 7.04 -27.65 -19.69
N PRO A 189 8.03 -27.38 -20.56
CA PRO A 189 9.04 -28.37 -20.91
C PRO A 189 9.71 -28.94 -19.66
N LYS A 190 10.00 -30.25 -19.67
CA LYS A 190 10.74 -30.89 -18.57
C LYS A 190 12.12 -30.25 -18.45
N GLU A 191 12.48 -29.79 -17.25
CA GLU A 191 13.83 -29.34 -16.95
C GLU A 191 14.80 -30.53 -17.05
N PHE A 192 15.90 -30.35 -17.78
CA PHE A 192 16.91 -31.38 -17.99
C PHE A 192 18.11 -31.12 -17.07
N SER A 193 18.96 -32.13 -16.90
CA SER A 193 20.24 -31.98 -16.18
C SER A 193 21.16 -30.97 -16.87
N PHE A 194 22.02 -30.31 -16.09
CA PHE A 194 22.97 -29.27 -16.51
C PHE A 194 23.73 -29.61 -17.81
N GLY A 195 24.16 -30.87 -17.97
CA GLY A 195 24.93 -31.34 -19.14
C GLY A 195 24.15 -32.23 -20.12
N ALA A 196 22.82 -32.25 -20.08
CA ALA A 196 22.00 -33.28 -20.75
C ALA A 196 22.21 -33.43 -22.28
N ARG A 197 22.80 -32.43 -22.94
CA ARG A 197 23.12 -32.48 -24.38
C ARG A 197 24.31 -33.37 -24.70
N TYR A 198 25.30 -33.42 -23.80
CA TYR A 198 26.60 -34.06 -24.04
C TYR A 198 26.67 -35.46 -23.41
N VAL A 199 25.85 -35.72 -22.39
CA VAL A 199 25.88 -36.97 -21.63
C VAL A 199 24.94 -38.05 -22.17
N LYS A 200 24.11 -37.74 -23.19
CA LYS A 200 23.18 -38.70 -23.79
C LYS A 200 23.75 -39.30 -25.07
N THR A 201 23.60 -40.62 -25.20
CA THR A 201 23.94 -41.38 -26.41
C THR A 201 23.00 -41.07 -27.58
N GLU A 202 23.32 -41.59 -28.76
CA GLU A 202 22.51 -41.40 -29.97
C GLU A 202 21.09 -41.99 -29.83
N GLY A 203 20.12 -41.39 -30.53
CA GLY A 203 18.70 -41.77 -30.45
C GLY A 203 17.90 -41.09 -29.32
N TYR A 204 18.53 -40.53 -28.29
CA TYR A 204 17.82 -39.85 -27.19
C TYR A 204 17.66 -38.34 -27.42
N GLY A 205 16.52 -37.78 -26.98
CA GLY A 205 16.30 -36.34 -26.98
C GLY A 205 17.32 -35.60 -26.09
N LYS A 206 18.22 -34.85 -26.72
CA LYS A 206 19.28 -34.05 -26.07
C LYS A 206 18.82 -32.66 -25.61
N ARG A 207 17.68 -32.17 -26.11
CA ARG A 207 17.09 -30.86 -25.79
C ARG A 207 15.66 -31.02 -25.25
N PRO A 208 15.22 -30.17 -24.32
CA PRO A 208 13.82 -30.18 -23.85
C PRO A 208 12.89 -29.79 -25.00
N ARG A 209 11.88 -30.63 -25.25
CA ARG A 209 10.87 -30.44 -26.31
C ARG A 209 9.65 -29.69 -25.77
N LEU A 210 8.81 -29.18 -26.67
CA LEU A 210 7.47 -28.70 -26.31
C LEU A 210 6.69 -29.81 -25.59
N PRO A 211 5.87 -29.47 -24.57
CA PRO A 211 5.09 -30.47 -23.84
C PRO A 211 4.22 -31.36 -24.73
N PHE A 212 3.59 -30.79 -25.76
CA PHE A 212 2.79 -31.54 -26.75
C PHE A 212 3.61 -32.55 -27.56
N ASN A 213 4.88 -32.28 -27.83
CA ASN A 213 5.77 -33.15 -28.59
C ASN A 213 6.41 -34.25 -27.73
N LYS A 214 6.00 -34.39 -26.47
CA LYS A 214 6.58 -35.37 -25.56
C LYS A 214 6.13 -36.77 -25.96
#